data_AF-A0A6G1K9Z1-F1
#
_entry.id   AF-A0A6G1K9Z1-F1
#
_cell.length_a   1.000
_cell.length_b   1.000
_cell.length_c   1.000
_cell.angle_alpha   90.00
_cell.angle_beta   90.00
_cell.angle_gamma   90.00
#
_symmetry.space_group_name_H-M   'P 1'
#
loop_
_entity.id
_entity.type
_entity.pdbx_description
1 polymer ?
#
loop_
_entity_poly.entity_id
_entity_poly.type
_entity_poly.pdbx_seq_one_letter_code
_entity_poly.pdbx_strand_id
1 'polypeptide(L)'
;MSAGYFPKRTQVGLEDLFRGLVTASHILHNHGVVDAYGHISVRSPDNAKTFWMPRNTPPALVSSPEDLIEYNVEDATPVEKDAKQGYLERHIHSEIYKRFPAVNSVVHSHCSHVLPYCVSGVPLQATIHMAGFLGTSVPVWDISSYYPSGSKHDFLVRDSTLGASLSSTFKPATSAGFLYSKVRSALPSQIGGSTEPDKEPSHAVVLMQGHGFTTVAHGIEEVVYQAIYTKEAAKVQTTALTTQNAHFSRIVEGKVEVENGGRIKSKVKAEGHLKYLSDKEAHEAWESMLGTVARPWALWCREVEVNPLYRNECPRFEDD
;
A
#
# COMPACT_ATOMS: atom_id res chain seq x y z
N MET A 1 1.98 5.67 25.41
CA MET A 1 0.58 5.77 24.94
C MET A 1 0.57 5.72 23.42
N SER A 2 0.09 4.61 22.88
CA SER A 2 0.24 4.12 21.51
C SER A 2 -1.05 4.32 20.73
N ALA A 3 -1.15 5.39 19.94
CA ALA A 3 -2.28 5.55 19.03
C ALA A 3 -1.95 4.82 17.71
N GLY A 4 -2.41 3.57 17.61
CA GLY A 4 -2.17 2.72 16.46
C GLY A 4 -2.96 1.42 16.57
N TYR A 5 -4.29 1.56 16.65
CA TYR A 5 -5.38 0.69 16.14
C TYR A 5 -6.68 1.32 16.66
N PHE A 6 -7.27 2.20 15.85
CA PHE A 6 -8.08 3.36 16.23
C PHE A 6 -7.28 4.39 17.08
N PRO A 7 -7.21 5.66 16.69
CA PRO A 7 -6.54 6.68 17.48
C PRO A 7 -7.34 6.90 18.77
N LYS A 8 -6.78 6.38 19.89
CA LYS A 8 -7.26 6.38 21.30
C LYS A 8 -7.85 5.04 21.74
N ARG A 9 -7.01 4.15 22.30
CA ARG A 9 -7.43 2.93 23.01
C ARG A 9 -7.13 3.03 24.51
N THR A 10 -8.14 2.80 25.34
CA THR A 10 -8.00 2.35 26.74
C THR A 10 -8.33 0.86 26.87
N GLN A 11 -9.24 0.32 26.05
CA GLN A 11 -9.50 -1.09 25.76
C GLN A 11 -10.19 -1.14 24.38
N VAL A 12 -9.80 -1.99 23.41
CA VAL A 12 -10.83 -2.44 22.45
C VAL A 12 -10.81 -3.96 22.27
N GLY A 13 -12.01 -4.54 22.13
CA GLY A 13 -12.18 -5.98 21.93
C GLY A 13 -11.76 -6.42 20.53
N LEU A 14 -11.64 -7.74 20.33
CA LEU A 14 -11.44 -8.36 19.03
C LEU A 14 -12.56 -7.97 18.02
N GLU A 15 -13.74 -7.66 18.54
CA GLU A 15 -14.94 -7.28 17.80
C GLU A 15 -14.78 -6.00 16.97
N ASP A 16 -14.24 -4.94 17.58
CA ASP A 16 -13.98 -3.68 16.89
C ASP A 16 -12.85 -3.80 15.85
N LEU A 17 -11.88 -4.70 16.10
CA LEU A 17 -10.84 -5.03 15.11
C LEU A 17 -11.48 -5.64 13.87
N PHE A 18 -12.35 -6.62 14.06
CA PHE A 18 -13.06 -7.30 12.98
C PHE A 18 -13.96 -6.34 12.22
N ARG A 19 -14.76 -5.54 12.94
CA ARG A 19 -15.59 -4.51 12.33
C ARG A 19 -14.75 -3.52 11.51
N GLY A 20 -13.63 -3.07 12.05
CA GLY A 20 -12.70 -2.17 11.36
C GLY A 20 -12.10 -2.78 10.09
N LEU A 21 -11.72 -4.07 10.12
CA LEU A 21 -11.17 -4.78 8.98
C LEU A 21 -12.20 -5.02 7.87
N VAL A 22 -13.44 -5.34 8.24
CA VAL A 22 -14.57 -5.44 7.31
C VAL A 22 -14.85 -4.08 6.65
N THR A 23 -14.98 -3.01 7.46
CA THR A 23 -15.16 -1.64 6.96
C THR A 23 -14.02 -1.21 6.04
N ALA A 24 -12.77 -1.54 6.36
CA ALA A 24 -11.63 -1.23 5.51
C ALA A 24 -11.70 -1.93 4.14
N SER A 25 -12.14 -3.18 4.10
CA SER A 25 -12.36 -3.92 2.84
C SER A 25 -13.41 -3.22 1.97
N HIS A 26 -14.49 -2.74 2.58
CA HIS A 26 -15.53 -1.97 1.88
C HIS A 26 -15.02 -0.62 1.39
N ILE A 27 -14.26 0.10 2.20
CA ILE A 27 -13.68 1.40 1.82
C ILE A 27 -12.76 1.23 0.62
N LEU A 28 -11.84 0.27 0.67
CA LEU A 28 -10.92 0.01 -0.43
C LEU A 28 -11.67 -0.31 -1.73
N HIS A 29 -12.76 -1.09 -1.65
CA HIS A 29 -13.60 -1.39 -2.80
C HIS A 29 -14.37 -0.15 -3.30
N ASN A 30 -15.00 0.61 -2.39
CA ASN A 30 -15.74 1.83 -2.70
C ASN A 30 -14.88 2.87 -3.42
N HIS A 31 -13.62 2.97 -3.01
CA HIS A 31 -12.64 3.85 -3.65
C HIS A 31 -11.95 3.22 -4.86
N GLY A 32 -12.39 2.07 -5.35
CA GLY A 32 -11.82 1.40 -6.54
C GLY A 32 -10.32 1.16 -6.43
N VAL A 33 -9.85 0.86 -5.21
CA VAL A 33 -8.48 0.40 -4.94
C VAL A 33 -8.44 -1.11 -5.09
N VAL A 34 -9.43 -1.83 -4.58
CA VAL A 34 -9.63 -3.27 -4.81
C VAL A 34 -10.91 -3.49 -5.61
N ASP A 35 -11.04 -4.66 -6.25
CA ASP A 35 -12.22 -5.07 -6.98
C ASP A 35 -12.76 -6.41 -6.45
N ALA A 36 -12.98 -7.42 -7.30
CA ALA A 36 -13.19 -8.80 -6.84
C ALA A 36 -11.93 -9.44 -6.24
N TYR A 37 -10.76 -8.83 -6.50
CA TYR A 37 -9.44 -9.20 -6.04
C TYR A 37 -8.79 -8.06 -5.25
N GLY A 38 -7.74 -8.40 -4.50
CA GLY A 38 -7.09 -7.52 -3.54
C GLY A 38 -7.60 -7.75 -2.12
N HIS A 39 -6.75 -7.46 -1.13
CA HIS A 39 -7.04 -7.81 0.26
C HIS A 39 -6.20 -7.00 1.25
N ILE A 40 -6.80 -6.76 2.40
CA ILE A 40 -6.21 -6.10 3.56
C ILE A 40 -6.03 -7.12 4.71
N SER A 41 -4.95 -6.98 5.48
CA SER A 41 -4.76 -7.68 6.75
C SER A 41 -4.39 -6.75 7.89
N VAL A 42 -4.50 -7.30 9.10
CA VAL A 42 -4.06 -6.67 10.34
C VAL A 42 -3.35 -7.67 11.25
N ARG A 43 -2.18 -7.31 11.78
CA ARG A 43 -1.49 -8.07 12.83
C ARG A 43 -2.37 -8.11 14.08
N SER A 44 -2.49 -9.29 14.69
CA SER A 44 -3.26 -9.41 15.92
C SER A 44 -2.64 -8.54 17.03
N PRO A 45 -3.43 -7.65 17.67
CA PRO A 45 -2.92 -6.76 18.73
C PRO A 45 -2.55 -7.54 20.01
N ASP A 46 -3.18 -8.69 20.23
CA ASP A 46 -2.98 -9.52 21.42
C ASP A 46 -1.89 -10.59 21.21
N ASN A 47 -1.55 -10.89 19.95
CA ASN A 47 -0.53 -11.85 19.59
C ASN A 47 0.22 -11.43 18.32
N ALA A 48 1.37 -10.80 18.47
CA ALA A 48 2.18 -10.33 17.33
C ALA A 48 2.66 -11.44 16.38
N LYS A 49 2.54 -12.73 16.77
CA LYS A 49 2.86 -13.89 15.92
C LYS A 49 1.72 -14.31 14.99
N THR A 50 0.56 -13.67 15.07
CA THR A 50 -0.59 -13.94 14.20
C THR A 50 -1.12 -12.66 13.56
N PHE A 51 -1.93 -12.83 12.52
CA PHE A 51 -2.62 -11.75 11.83
C PHE A 51 -3.98 -12.21 11.29
N TRP A 52 -4.91 -11.27 11.15
CA TRP A 52 -6.25 -11.47 10.62
C TRP A 52 -6.37 -10.94 9.20
N MET A 53 -7.06 -11.68 8.34
CA MET A 53 -7.37 -11.30 6.97
C MET A 53 -8.71 -11.94 6.55
N PRO A 54 -9.50 -11.31 5.67
CA PRO A 54 -10.65 -11.98 5.08
C PRO A 54 -10.27 -13.29 4.36
N ARG A 55 -11.18 -14.25 4.36
CA ARG A 55 -11.11 -15.45 3.53
C ARG A 55 -11.19 -15.09 2.04
N ASN A 56 -11.00 -16.07 1.16
CA ASN A 56 -11.14 -15.91 -0.28
C ASN A 56 -12.60 -15.58 -0.65
N THR A 57 -12.95 -14.29 -0.64
CA THR A 57 -14.26 -13.74 -0.96
C THR A 57 -14.08 -12.28 -1.42
N PRO A 58 -14.85 -11.77 -2.40
CA PRO A 58 -14.69 -10.40 -2.85
C PRO A 58 -14.74 -9.38 -1.69
N PRO A 59 -13.82 -8.41 -1.61
CA PRO A 59 -13.76 -7.40 -0.54
C PRO A 59 -15.08 -6.71 -0.22
N ALA A 60 -15.92 -6.45 -1.23
CA ALA A 60 -17.25 -5.86 -1.05
C ALA A 60 -18.25 -6.76 -0.30
N LEU A 61 -18.01 -8.07 -0.28
CA LEU A 61 -18.91 -9.09 0.26
C LEU A 61 -18.44 -9.69 1.59
N VAL A 62 -17.28 -9.26 2.11
CA VAL A 62 -16.87 -9.58 3.48
C VAL A 62 -17.87 -8.91 4.42
N SER A 63 -18.52 -9.64 5.33
CA SER A 63 -19.55 -9.02 6.18
C SER A 63 -19.45 -9.35 7.65
N SER A 64 -18.81 -10.44 8.02
CA SER A 64 -18.96 -11.03 9.35
C SER A 64 -17.63 -11.55 9.91
N PRO A 65 -17.51 -11.78 11.23
CA PRO A 65 -16.33 -12.43 11.83
C PRO A 65 -15.97 -13.76 11.16
N GLU A 66 -16.97 -14.51 10.68
CA GLU A 66 -16.84 -15.80 10.03
C GLU A 66 -16.19 -15.69 8.64
N ASP A 67 -16.09 -14.49 8.07
CA ASP A 67 -15.31 -14.24 6.87
C ASP A 67 -13.85 -13.93 7.18
N LEU A 68 -13.44 -13.85 8.44
CA LEU A 68 -12.07 -13.54 8.83
C LEU A 68 -11.34 -14.82 9.27
N ILE A 69 -10.07 -14.91 8.90
CA ILE A 69 -9.19 -16.04 9.25
C ILE A 69 -7.96 -15.49 9.94
N GLU A 70 -7.60 -16.10 11.06
CA GLU A 70 -6.33 -15.88 11.72
C GLU A 70 -5.25 -16.76 11.10
N TYR A 71 -4.10 -16.18 10.80
CA TYR A 71 -2.94 -16.86 10.23
C TYR A 71 -1.70 -16.66 11.10
N ASN A 72 -0.82 -17.65 11.09
CA ASN A 72 0.52 -17.54 11.66
C ASN A 72 1.41 -16.63 10.78
N VAL A 73 2.11 -15.69 11.39
CA VAL A 73 3.11 -14.84 10.72
C VAL A 73 4.30 -15.66 10.21
N GLU A 74 4.58 -16.80 10.85
CA GLU A 74 5.73 -17.65 10.51
C GLU A 74 5.64 -18.26 9.11
N ASP A 75 4.46 -18.68 8.66
CA ASP A 75 4.32 -19.46 7.42
C ASP A 75 2.99 -19.23 6.67
N ALA A 76 2.16 -18.30 7.15
CA ALA A 76 0.81 -18.05 6.65
C ALA A 76 -0.13 -19.26 6.71
N THR A 77 0.11 -20.24 7.58
CA THR A 77 -0.86 -21.29 7.88
C THR A 77 -2.01 -20.72 8.72
N PRO A 78 -3.27 -21.12 8.47
CA PRO A 78 -4.38 -20.79 9.36
C PRO A 78 -4.11 -21.31 10.78
N VAL A 79 -4.49 -20.53 11.79
CA VAL A 79 -4.41 -20.95 13.20
C VAL A 79 -5.44 -22.05 13.50
N GLU A 80 -6.65 -21.91 12.95
CA GLU A 80 -7.71 -22.91 13.05
C GLU A 80 -7.53 -24.02 12.01
N LYS A 81 -7.72 -25.28 12.42
CA LYS A 81 -7.50 -26.46 11.56
C LYS A 81 -8.52 -26.58 10.42
N ASP A 82 -9.74 -26.13 10.66
CA ASP A 82 -10.89 -26.19 9.77
C ASP A 82 -11.27 -24.81 9.22
N ALA A 83 -10.29 -23.89 9.17
CA ALA A 83 -10.47 -22.57 8.58
C ALA A 83 -11.00 -22.65 7.14
N LYS A 84 -11.84 -21.68 6.78
CA LYS A 84 -12.32 -21.51 5.40
C LYS A 84 -11.14 -21.30 4.43
N GLN A 85 -11.41 -21.44 3.14
CA GLN A 85 -10.37 -21.20 2.13
C GLN A 85 -9.89 -19.74 2.15
N GLY A 86 -8.60 -19.56 2.46
CA GLY A 86 -7.92 -18.26 2.44
C GLY A 86 -7.48 -17.80 1.06
N TYR A 87 -7.08 -16.52 0.96
CA TYR A 87 -6.40 -16.02 -0.23
C TYR A 87 -5.08 -16.78 -0.47
N LEU A 88 -4.77 -16.99 -1.74
CA LEU A 88 -3.51 -17.63 -2.15
C LEU A 88 -2.30 -16.78 -1.75
N GLU A 89 -2.47 -15.45 -1.79
CA GLU A 89 -1.38 -14.48 -1.65
C GLU A 89 -1.21 -13.95 -0.22
N ARG A 90 -1.76 -14.66 0.76
CA ARG A 90 -1.53 -14.40 2.19
C ARG A 90 -0.05 -14.38 2.58
N HIS A 91 0.83 -15.03 1.79
CA HIS A 91 2.28 -15.00 1.96
C HIS A 91 2.90 -13.61 1.74
N ILE A 92 2.24 -12.71 0.99
CA ILE A 92 2.64 -11.28 0.91
C ILE A 92 2.61 -10.69 2.33
N HIS A 93 1.55 -10.98 3.08
CA HIS A 93 1.25 -10.36 4.37
C HIS A 93 2.12 -10.95 5.47
N SER A 94 2.20 -12.29 5.55
CA SER A 94 3.03 -12.98 6.55
C SER A 94 4.50 -12.58 6.46
N GLU A 95 5.08 -12.53 5.26
CA GLU A 95 6.50 -12.23 5.08
C GLU A 95 6.83 -10.74 5.28
N ILE A 96 5.88 -9.83 5.07
CA ILE A 96 6.00 -8.43 5.48
C ILE A 96 5.98 -8.33 7.00
N TYR A 97 5.01 -8.96 7.66
CA TYR A 97 4.90 -8.94 9.12
C TYR A 97 6.10 -9.58 9.82
N LYS A 98 6.64 -10.66 9.24
CA LYS A 98 7.83 -11.34 9.73
C LYS A 98 9.07 -10.45 9.63
N ARG A 99 9.22 -9.73 8.51
CA ARG A 99 10.38 -8.85 8.29
C ARG A 99 10.30 -7.54 9.06
N PHE A 100 9.12 -6.96 9.20
CA PHE A 100 8.92 -5.64 9.81
C PHE A 100 7.96 -5.73 11.01
N PRO A 101 8.47 -5.98 12.23
CA PRO A 101 7.65 -6.04 13.44
C PRO A 101 6.83 -4.79 13.74
N ALA A 102 7.24 -3.62 13.23
CA ALA A 102 6.51 -2.36 13.39
C ALA A 102 5.28 -2.25 12.49
N VAL A 103 5.26 -2.95 11.36
CA VAL A 103 4.10 -2.98 10.45
C VAL A 103 2.99 -3.79 11.09
N ASN A 104 1.79 -3.23 11.08
CA ASN A 104 0.60 -3.89 11.59
C ASN A 104 -0.53 -4.01 10.58
N SER A 105 -0.52 -3.27 9.47
CA SER A 105 -1.52 -3.46 8.40
C SER A 105 -0.86 -3.47 7.03
N VAL A 106 -1.39 -4.31 6.14
CA VAL A 106 -0.89 -4.50 4.78
C VAL A 106 -2.08 -4.53 3.83
N VAL A 107 -1.96 -3.84 2.70
CA VAL A 107 -2.93 -3.89 1.59
C VAL A 107 -2.20 -4.35 0.34
N HIS A 108 -2.78 -5.32 -0.36
CA HIS A 108 -2.39 -5.70 -1.71
C HIS A 108 -3.54 -5.40 -2.69
N SER A 109 -3.23 -4.81 -3.84
CA SER A 109 -4.21 -4.29 -4.78
C SER A 109 -3.74 -4.37 -6.24
N HIS A 110 -4.71 -4.53 -7.14
CA HIS A 110 -4.53 -4.48 -8.60
C HIS A 110 -5.11 -3.20 -9.20
N CYS A 111 -5.03 -2.07 -8.48
CA CYS A 111 -5.67 -0.82 -8.88
C CYS A 111 -5.24 -0.38 -10.30
N SER A 112 -6.21 -0.23 -11.19
CA SER A 112 -6.02 0.08 -12.61
C SER A 112 -5.23 1.36 -12.90
N HIS A 113 -5.25 2.34 -11.99
CA HIS A 113 -4.49 3.58 -12.15
C HIS A 113 -3.00 3.41 -11.80
N VAL A 114 -2.66 2.40 -11.00
CA VAL A 114 -1.28 2.10 -10.58
C VAL A 114 -0.61 1.12 -11.56
N LEU A 115 -1.37 0.20 -12.15
CA LEU A 115 -0.86 -0.80 -13.11
C LEU A 115 0.05 -0.26 -14.23
N PRO A 116 -0.19 0.93 -14.85
CA PRO A 116 0.72 1.48 -15.85
C PRO A 116 2.14 1.69 -15.34
N TYR A 117 2.30 2.03 -14.06
CA TYR A 117 3.61 2.21 -13.41
C TYR A 117 4.31 0.87 -13.13
N CYS A 118 3.55 -0.22 -13.02
CA CYS A 118 4.08 -1.56 -12.87
C CYS A 118 4.62 -2.17 -14.17
N VAL A 119 4.45 -1.52 -15.33
CA VAL A 119 4.85 -2.08 -16.63
C VAL A 119 5.61 -1.12 -17.55
N SER A 120 5.48 0.19 -17.35
CA SER A 120 6.01 1.20 -18.29
C SER A 120 7.48 1.57 -18.08
N GLY A 121 8.06 1.27 -16.91
CA GLY A 121 9.36 1.80 -16.50
C GLY A 121 9.34 3.29 -16.10
N VAL A 122 8.18 3.95 -16.14
CA VAL A 122 8.00 5.30 -15.58
C VAL A 122 7.89 5.18 -14.06
N PRO A 123 8.74 5.87 -13.28
CA PRO A 123 8.65 5.82 -11.82
C PRO A 123 7.39 6.52 -11.32
N LEU A 124 6.64 5.86 -10.43
CA LEU A 124 5.60 6.50 -9.63
C LEU A 124 6.26 7.36 -8.55
N GLN A 125 5.81 8.60 -8.39
CA GLN A 125 6.39 9.56 -7.45
C GLN A 125 5.28 10.36 -6.75
N ALA A 126 5.61 11.00 -5.62
CA ALA A 126 4.72 11.93 -4.95
C ALA A 126 4.46 13.17 -5.83
N THR A 127 3.27 13.26 -6.40
CA THR A 127 2.81 14.43 -7.20
C THR A 127 1.94 15.40 -6.40
N ILE A 128 1.40 14.96 -5.26
CA ILE A 128 0.49 15.71 -4.41
C ILE A 128 0.89 15.52 -2.94
N HIS A 129 0.69 16.55 -2.12
CA HIS A 129 1.02 16.53 -0.68
C HIS A 129 0.39 15.34 0.07
N MET A 130 -0.83 14.92 -0.32
CA MET A 130 -1.50 13.77 0.27
C MET A 130 -0.74 12.45 0.09
N ALA A 131 0.12 12.37 -0.93
CA ALA A 131 0.90 11.19 -1.29
C ALA A 131 2.38 11.35 -0.96
N GLY A 132 2.74 12.22 -0.01
CA GLY A 132 4.12 12.43 0.42
C GLY A 132 4.85 11.14 0.86
N PHE A 133 4.11 10.16 1.38
CA PHE A 133 4.65 8.84 1.77
C PHE A 133 5.26 8.03 0.60
N LEU A 134 4.94 8.38 -0.65
CA LEU A 134 5.54 7.74 -1.84
C LEU A 134 7.00 8.17 -2.05
N GLY A 135 7.39 9.33 -1.54
CA GLY A 135 8.70 9.93 -1.82
C GLY A 135 8.92 10.22 -3.31
N THR A 136 10.19 10.26 -3.71
CA THR A 136 10.62 10.56 -5.08
C THR A 136 10.72 9.33 -5.99
N SER A 137 10.58 8.12 -5.46
CA SER A 137 10.57 6.89 -6.25
C SER A 137 9.98 5.72 -5.48
N VAL A 138 8.92 5.13 -6.05
CA VAL A 138 8.36 3.86 -5.57
C VAL A 138 9.09 2.69 -6.24
N PRO A 139 9.67 1.75 -5.47
CA PRO A 139 10.38 0.61 -6.05
C PRO A 139 9.44 -0.37 -6.75
N VAL A 140 9.97 -1.05 -7.77
CA VAL A 140 9.28 -2.12 -8.51
C VAL A 140 9.96 -3.45 -8.22
N TRP A 141 9.19 -4.42 -7.71
CA TRP A 141 9.61 -5.80 -7.53
C TRP A 141 9.24 -6.62 -8.77
N ASP A 142 10.22 -7.35 -9.31
CA ASP A 142 10.04 -8.25 -10.45
C ASP A 142 10.07 -9.71 -9.99
N ILE A 143 8.89 -10.34 -9.99
CA ILE A 143 8.71 -11.74 -9.60
C ILE A 143 9.48 -12.72 -10.49
N SER A 144 9.75 -12.36 -11.75
CA SER A 144 10.38 -13.28 -12.73
C SER A 144 11.76 -13.74 -12.28
N SER A 145 12.44 -12.95 -11.46
CA SER A 145 13.77 -13.24 -10.90
C SER A 145 13.76 -14.25 -9.75
N TYR A 146 12.57 -14.64 -9.26
CA TYR A 146 12.42 -15.43 -8.03
C TYR A 146 11.65 -16.74 -8.20
N TYR A 147 11.16 -17.04 -9.41
CA TYR A 147 10.49 -18.32 -9.66
C TYR A 147 11.45 -19.50 -9.51
N PRO A 148 11.06 -20.54 -8.76
CA PRO A 148 11.74 -21.82 -8.83
C PRO A 148 11.72 -22.37 -10.26
N SER A 149 12.79 -23.06 -10.66
CA SER A 149 12.87 -23.70 -11.98
C SER A 149 11.70 -24.68 -12.19
N GLY A 150 11.03 -24.59 -13.34
CA GLY A 150 9.90 -25.45 -13.69
C GLY A 150 8.57 -25.10 -13.02
N SER A 151 8.51 -24.03 -12.21
CA SER A 151 7.25 -23.54 -11.64
C SER A 151 6.39 -22.80 -12.67
N LYS A 152 5.10 -22.65 -12.38
CA LYS A 152 4.18 -21.86 -13.21
C LYS A 152 4.40 -20.38 -12.95
N HIS A 153 4.65 -19.60 -14.01
CA HIS A 153 4.84 -18.16 -13.92
C HIS A 153 3.50 -17.43 -14.03
N ASP A 154 2.64 -17.53 -13.01
CA ASP A 154 1.29 -16.93 -13.02
C ASP A 154 1.17 -15.60 -12.28
N PHE A 155 2.32 -15.02 -11.92
CA PHE A 155 2.52 -13.74 -11.23
C PHE A 155 2.04 -13.68 -9.77
N LEU A 156 1.51 -14.78 -9.23
CA LEU A 156 0.95 -14.81 -7.88
C LEU A 156 2.00 -15.16 -6.81
N VAL A 157 1.90 -14.52 -5.65
CA VAL A 157 2.82 -14.73 -4.51
C VAL A 157 2.29 -15.84 -3.61
N ARG A 158 2.50 -17.08 -4.03
CA ARG A 158 1.82 -18.27 -3.45
C ARG A 158 2.56 -18.96 -2.31
N ASP A 159 3.78 -18.54 -2.00
CA ASP A 159 4.63 -19.16 -0.98
C ASP A 159 5.52 -18.14 -0.29
N SER A 160 6.13 -18.58 0.81
CA SER A 160 7.02 -17.75 1.63
C SER A 160 8.31 -17.35 0.93
N THR A 161 8.79 -18.09 -0.07
CA THR A 161 10.00 -17.70 -0.83
C THR A 161 9.72 -16.46 -1.68
N LEU A 162 8.62 -16.48 -2.43
CA LEU A 162 8.17 -15.34 -3.21
C LEU A 162 7.80 -14.17 -2.29
N GLY A 163 7.04 -14.42 -1.21
CA GLY A 163 6.67 -13.40 -0.22
C GLY A 163 7.88 -12.72 0.43
N ALA A 164 8.90 -13.50 0.81
CA ALA A 164 10.12 -12.98 1.40
C ALA A 164 10.98 -12.19 0.39
N SER A 165 10.92 -12.51 -0.90
CA SER A 165 11.58 -11.71 -1.93
C SER A 165 10.87 -10.37 -2.14
N LEU A 166 9.54 -10.36 -2.21
CA LEU A 166 8.74 -9.13 -2.31
C LEU A 166 8.97 -8.22 -1.10
N SER A 167 8.90 -8.77 0.12
CA SER A 167 9.08 -7.97 1.32
C SER A 167 10.48 -7.36 1.41
N SER A 168 11.45 -7.78 0.59
CA SER A 168 12.84 -7.29 0.64
C SER A 168 12.98 -5.96 -0.08
N THR A 169 12.11 -5.73 -1.06
CA THR A 169 12.02 -4.52 -1.85
C THR A 169 11.58 -3.31 -1.04
N PHE A 170 10.90 -3.53 0.09
CA PHE A 170 10.54 -2.46 1.06
C PHE A 170 11.78 -1.84 1.74
N LYS A 171 12.90 -2.56 1.78
CA LYS A 171 14.20 -2.23 2.41
C LYS A 171 14.13 -1.83 3.90
N PRO A 172 15.03 -2.31 4.76
CA PRO A 172 15.12 -1.77 6.12
C PRO A 172 15.54 -0.29 6.10
N ALA A 173 14.97 0.54 6.95
CA ALA A 173 15.34 1.95 7.02
C ALA A 173 16.81 2.08 7.46
N THR A 174 17.61 2.76 6.65
CA THR A 174 19.03 3.04 6.98
C THR A 174 19.15 4.41 7.63
N SER A 175 20.16 4.60 8.47
CA SER A 175 20.46 5.87 9.17
C SER A 175 20.61 7.09 8.25
N ALA A 176 20.81 6.89 6.94
CA ALA A 176 20.96 7.93 5.92
C ALA A 176 19.72 8.11 5.01
N GLY A 177 18.80 7.15 4.96
CA GLY A 177 17.59 7.16 4.11
C GLY A 177 16.33 7.59 4.87
N PHE A 178 16.49 8.56 5.77
CA PHE A 178 15.60 8.84 6.90
C PHE A 178 14.31 9.60 6.50
N LEU A 179 13.43 8.96 5.73
CA LEU A 179 12.14 9.55 5.28
C LEU A 179 10.92 9.04 6.07
N TYR A 180 10.93 7.78 6.54
CA TYR A 180 9.77 7.14 7.18
C TYR A 180 9.82 7.16 8.72
N SER A 181 11.00 7.25 9.34
CA SER A 181 11.19 7.01 10.79
C SER A 181 10.91 8.20 11.74
N LYS A 182 11.05 9.45 11.27
CA LYS A 182 11.12 10.61 12.19
C LYS A 182 9.81 11.00 12.88
N VAL A 183 8.67 10.49 12.45
CA VAL A 183 7.38 10.85 13.07
C VAL A 183 7.24 10.28 14.49
N ARG A 184 8.13 9.37 14.92
CA ARG A 184 8.12 8.80 16.28
C ARG A 184 9.03 9.51 17.29
N SER A 185 9.99 10.36 16.91
CA SER A 185 10.82 11.04 17.93
C SER A 185 10.02 12.03 18.81
N ALA A 186 8.76 12.27 18.48
CA ALA A 186 7.81 13.05 19.27
C ALA A 186 6.72 12.21 20.01
N LEU A 187 6.72 10.87 19.92
CA LEU A 187 5.72 10.01 20.61
C LEU A 187 6.35 9.04 21.64
N PRO A 188 5.75 8.85 22.84
CA PRO A 188 6.35 8.06 23.92
C PRO A 188 6.60 6.59 23.57
N SER A 189 7.78 6.10 23.96
CA SER A 189 8.41 4.79 23.73
C SER A 189 7.72 3.54 24.30
N GLN A 190 6.38 3.52 24.43
CA GLN A 190 5.66 2.47 25.17
C GLN A 190 4.88 1.47 24.29
N ILE A 191 5.48 0.99 23.20
CA ILE A 191 4.88 -0.11 22.39
C ILE A 191 5.97 -1.12 22.13
N GLY A 192 5.68 -2.39 22.43
CA GLY A 192 6.57 -3.54 22.34
C GLY A 192 7.00 -3.94 20.92
N GLY A 193 7.46 -2.99 20.12
CA GLY A 193 8.29 -3.21 18.95
C GLY A 193 9.59 -2.43 19.13
N SER A 194 10.73 -3.10 19.02
CA SER A 194 12.04 -2.43 19.04
C SER A 194 12.05 -1.32 17.99
N THR A 195 12.27 -0.07 18.41
CA THR A 195 12.45 1.12 17.56
C THR A 195 13.83 1.13 16.91
N GLU A 196 14.25 -0.02 16.38
CA GLU A 196 15.49 -0.10 15.63
C GLU A 196 15.19 0.30 14.19
N PRO A 197 15.87 1.31 13.63
CA PRO A 197 15.66 1.78 12.26
C PRO A 197 15.63 0.64 11.25
N ASP A 198 16.48 -0.36 11.46
CA ASP A 198 16.64 -1.52 10.59
C ASP A 198 15.40 -2.43 10.52
N LYS A 199 14.36 -2.18 11.34
CA LYS A 199 13.11 -2.97 11.41
C LYS A 199 11.88 -2.21 10.93
N GLU A 200 12.05 -0.99 10.46
CA GLU A 200 11.02 -0.21 9.74
C GLU A 200 11.25 -0.33 8.22
N PRO A 201 10.20 -0.36 7.40
CA PRO A 201 10.34 -0.30 5.95
C PRO A 201 10.79 1.11 5.51
N SER A 202 11.65 1.20 4.48
CA SER A 202 12.08 2.48 3.90
C SER A 202 11.04 3.06 2.93
N HIS A 203 10.20 2.19 2.37
CA HIS A 203 9.16 2.54 1.43
C HIS A 203 7.81 2.10 2.01
N ALA A 204 6.80 2.97 1.96
CA ALA A 204 5.44 2.56 2.34
C ALA A 204 4.79 1.68 1.26
N VAL A 205 5.22 1.81 -0.01
CA VAL A 205 4.63 1.16 -1.18
C VAL A 205 5.71 0.44 -1.99
N VAL A 206 5.38 -0.75 -2.50
CA VAL A 206 6.14 -1.47 -3.53
C VAL A 206 5.20 -1.82 -4.69
N LEU A 207 5.61 -1.51 -5.91
CA LEU A 207 4.93 -1.98 -7.13
C LEU A 207 5.41 -3.39 -7.48
N MET A 208 4.53 -4.19 -8.07
CA MET A 208 4.79 -5.57 -8.48
C MET A 208 4.65 -5.64 -10.01
N GLN A 209 5.75 -5.90 -10.71
CA GLN A 209 5.84 -5.89 -12.17
C GLN A 209 4.77 -6.79 -12.78
N GLY A 210 3.91 -6.24 -13.65
CA GLY A 210 2.85 -6.98 -14.34
C GLY A 210 1.74 -7.53 -13.42
N HIS A 211 1.65 -7.07 -12.16
CA HIS A 211 0.72 -7.62 -11.18
C HIS A 211 -0.09 -6.54 -10.45
N GLY A 212 0.54 -5.68 -9.65
CA GLY A 212 -0.20 -4.78 -8.75
C GLY A 212 0.70 -3.94 -7.86
N PHE A 213 0.23 -3.57 -6.68
CA PHE A 213 1.07 -2.96 -5.64
C PHE A 213 0.72 -3.49 -4.25
N THR A 214 1.66 -3.32 -3.33
CA THR A 214 1.47 -3.60 -1.91
C THR A 214 1.89 -2.38 -1.10
N THR A 215 1.10 -2.02 -0.10
CA THR A 215 1.40 -0.92 0.84
C THR A 215 1.32 -1.40 2.28
N VAL A 216 2.13 -0.80 3.16
CA VAL A 216 2.32 -1.23 4.55
C VAL A 216 2.26 -0.04 5.51
N ALA A 217 1.65 -0.24 6.68
CA ALA A 217 1.51 0.82 7.66
C ALA A 217 1.42 0.30 9.10
N HIS A 218 1.40 1.22 10.07
CA HIS A 218 1.29 0.90 11.49
C HIS A 218 -0.15 0.63 11.95
N GLY A 219 -1.16 0.83 11.09
CA GLY A 219 -2.56 0.51 11.36
C GLY A 219 -3.48 0.55 10.13
N ILE A 220 -4.74 0.13 10.31
CA ILE A 220 -5.74 0.03 9.22
C ILE A 220 -6.01 1.40 8.56
N GLU A 221 -6.29 2.44 9.34
CA GLU A 221 -6.65 3.76 8.78
C GLU A 221 -5.53 4.32 7.89
N GLU A 222 -4.29 4.15 8.35
CA GLU A 222 -3.10 4.62 7.62
C GLU A 222 -2.86 3.80 6.35
N VAL A 223 -2.94 2.46 6.38
CA VAL A 223 -2.71 1.66 5.18
C VAL A 223 -3.80 1.89 4.12
N VAL A 224 -5.05 2.11 4.55
CA VAL A 224 -6.17 2.45 3.66
C VAL A 224 -5.95 3.82 3.03
N TYR A 225 -5.55 4.81 3.83
CA TYR A 225 -5.16 6.13 3.33
C TYR A 225 -4.05 6.02 2.29
N GLN A 226 -2.97 5.29 2.60
CA GLN A 226 -1.84 5.12 1.68
C GLN A 226 -2.28 4.41 0.39
N ALA A 227 -3.13 3.39 0.46
CA ALA A 227 -3.61 2.69 -0.72
C ALA A 227 -4.45 3.60 -1.64
N ILE A 228 -5.36 4.39 -1.06
CA ILE A 228 -6.19 5.35 -1.80
C ILE A 228 -5.32 6.45 -2.42
N TYR A 229 -4.40 7.05 -1.67
CA TYR A 229 -3.59 8.15 -2.19
C TYR A 229 -2.44 7.69 -3.09
N THR A 230 -2.05 6.40 -3.06
CA THR A 230 -1.20 5.79 -4.10
C THR A 230 -1.92 5.80 -5.44
N LYS A 231 -3.19 5.36 -5.45
CA LYS A 231 -4.05 5.44 -6.63
C LYS A 231 -4.21 6.88 -7.12
N GLU A 232 -4.52 7.82 -6.23
CA GLU A 232 -4.76 9.22 -6.63
C GLU A 232 -3.47 9.88 -7.17
N ALA A 233 -2.31 9.62 -6.56
CA ALA A 233 -1.03 10.09 -7.09
C ALA A 233 -0.74 9.54 -8.51
N ALA A 234 -0.97 8.24 -8.72
CA ALA A 234 -0.78 7.60 -10.01
C ALA A 234 -1.71 8.19 -11.08
N LYS A 235 -2.98 8.44 -10.72
CA LYS A 235 -3.97 9.09 -11.58
C LYS A 235 -3.57 10.53 -11.94
N VAL A 236 -3.15 11.32 -10.94
CA VAL A 236 -2.69 12.70 -11.15
C VAL A 236 -1.45 12.71 -12.05
N GLN A 237 -0.46 11.86 -11.78
CA GLN A 237 0.76 11.79 -12.57
C GLN A 237 0.46 11.40 -14.03
N THR A 238 -0.38 10.39 -14.26
CA THR A 238 -0.79 9.97 -15.62
C THR A 238 -1.50 11.09 -16.37
N THR A 239 -2.42 11.78 -15.69
CA THR A 239 -3.17 12.90 -16.27
C THR A 239 -2.28 14.10 -16.55
N ALA A 240 -1.30 14.37 -15.67
CA ALA A 240 -0.33 15.44 -15.84
C ALA A 240 0.61 15.16 -17.03
N LEU A 241 1.08 13.92 -17.18
CA LEU A 241 1.87 13.49 -18.35
C LEU A 241 1.07 13.67 -19.64
N THR A 242 -0.22 13.29 -19.63
CA THR A 242 -1.11 13.46 -20.79
C THR A 242 -1.32 14.93 -21.13
N THR A 243 -1.61 15.76 -20.12
CA THR A 243 -1.81 17.22 -20.29
C THR A 243 -0.54 17.89 -20.81
N GLN A 244 0.61 17.53 -20.25
CA GLN A 244 1.91 18.04 -20.68
C GLN A 244 2.19 17.67 -22.13
N ASN A 245 2.04 16.39 -22.51
CA ASN A 245 2.24 15.95 -23.88
C ASN A 245 1.27 16.68 -24.83
N ALA A 246 -0.02 16.79 -24.49
CA ALA A 246 -0.98 17.51 -25.33
C ALA A 246 -0.62 18.99 -25.54
N HIS A 247 -0.03 19.65 -24.54
CA HIS A 247 0.37 21.06 -24.62
C HIS A 247 1.69 21.24 -25.38
N PHE A 248 2.73 20.49 -25.03
CA PHE A 248 4.10 20.68 -25.53
C PHE A 248 4.43 19.87 -26.79
N SER A 249 3.70 18.80 -27.12
CA SER A 249 3.94 18.02 -28.36
C SER A 249 3.69 18.82 -29.65
N ARG A 250 3.20 20.06 -29.57
CA ARG A 250 3.09 20.98 -30.72
C ARG A 250 4.32 21.87 -30.94
N ILE A 251 5.24 21.94 -29.98
CA ILE A 251 6.45 22.77 -30.08
C ILE A 251 7.61 21.88 -30.55
N VAL A 252 7.64 21.57 -31.85
CA VAL A 252 8.84 21.03 -32.50
C VAL A 252 9.60 22.20 -33.11
N GLU A 253 10.36 22.93 -32.29
CA GLU A 253 11.38 23.85 -32.81
C GLU A 253 12.64 23.04 -33.15
N GLY A 254 12.73 22.62 -34.42
CA GLY A 254 13.95 22.04 -34.98
C GLY A 254 14.41 22.84 -36.17
N LYS A 255 15.63 23.41 -36.12
CA LYS A 255 16.36 23.75 -37.34
C LYS A 255 16.64 22.44 -38.09
N VAL A 256 16.06 22.27 -39.26
CA VAL A 256 16.43 21.20 -40.19
C VAL A 256 17.72 21.64 -40.89
N GLU A 257 18.87 21.25 -40.36
CA GLU A 257 20.14 21.36 -41.09
C GLU A 257 20.29 20.10 -41.95
N VAL A 258 20.14 20.26 -43.27
CA VAL A 258 20.42 19.22 -44.24
C VAL A 258 21.92 19.26 -44.55
N GLU A 259 22.71 18.43 -43.88
CA GLU A 259 24.08 18.14 -44.35
C GLU A 259 24.00 17.20 -45.56
N ASN A 260 24.90 17.39 -46.54
CA ASN A 260 25.05 16.64 -47.80
C ASN A 260 25.43 15.15 -47.61
N GLY A 261 24.68 14.41 -46.80
CA GLY A 261 24.91 13.00 -46.47
C GLY A 261 23.73 12.29 -45.80
N GLY A 262 22.52 12.86 -45.82
CA GLY A 262 21.28 12.15 -45.47
C GLY A 262 21.06 11.83 -43.98
N ARG A 263 21.80 12.46 -43.05
CA ARG A 263 21.56 12.31 -41.60
C ARG A 263 20.81 13.51 -41.04
N ILE A 264 19.53 13.31 -40.72
CA ILE A 264 18.72 14.29 -39.98
C ILE A 264 19.07 14.17 -38.49
N LYS A 265 19.67 15.21 -37.89
CA LYS A 265 19.78 15.36 -36.43
C LYS A 265 18.68 16.28 -35.92
N SER A 266 17.55 15.73 -35.46
CA SER A 266 16.58 16.52 -34.71
C SER A 266 16.99 16.61 -33.23
N LYS A 267 17.39 17.78 -32.76
CA LYS A 267 17.51 18.05 -31.32
C LYS A 267 16.14 18.49 -30.81
N VAL A 268 15.29 17.54 -30.41
CA VAL A 268 14.02 17.86 -29.74
C VAL A 268 14.36 18.27 -28.31
N LYS A 269 14.30 19.57 -28.01
CA LYS A 269 14.22 20.04 -26.62
C LYS A 269 12.75 19.90 -26.21
N ALA A 270 12.43 18.90 -25.40
CA ALA A 270 11.15 18.90 -24.71
C ALA A 270 11.18 20.06 -23.70
N GLU A 271 10.42 21.13 -23.95
CA GLU A 271 10.17 22.15 -22.95
C GLU A 271 9.11 21.66 -21.95
N GLY A 272 9.30 21.99 -20.67
CA GLY A 272 8.38 21.63 -19.59
C GLY A 272 8.60 20.21 -19.06
N HIS A 273 9.30 20.08 -17.93
CA HIS A 273 9.30 18.86 -17.12
C HIS A 273 8.19 18.94 -16.07
N LEU A 274 7.53 17.81 -15.78
CA LEU A 274 6.62 17.75 -14.64
C LEU A 274 7.43 18.05 -13.37
N LYS A 275 6.86 18.90 -12.50
CA LYS A 275 7.43 19.18 -11.18
C LYS A 275 6.80 18.21 -10.18
N TYR A 276 7.65 17.39 -9.58
CA TYR A 276 7.32 16.48 -8.49
C TYR A 276 7.70 17.13 -7.16
N LEU A 277 7.22 16.57 -6.05
CA LEU A 277 7.72 16.96 -4.74
C LEU A 277 9.18 16.50 -4.60
N SER A 278 10.03 17.37 -4.06
CA SER A 278 11.37 16.98 -3.59
C SER A 278 11.28 16.03 -2.38
N ASP A 279 12.38 15.35 -2.05
CA ASP A 279 12.42 14.48 -0.86
C ASP A 279 11.99 15.22 0.41
N LYS A 280 12.42 16.48 0.57
CA LYS A 280 12.06 17.32 1.71
C LYS A 280 10.57 17.65 1.71
N GLU A 281 10.02 18.09 0.58
CA GLU A 281 8.60 18.44 0.47
C GLU A 281 7.70 17.22 0.68
N ALA A 282 8.08 16.06 0.13
CA ALA A 282 7.36 14.80 0.32
C ALA A 282 7.36 14.39 1.80
N HIS A 283 8.49 14.53 2.49
CA HIS A 283 8.63 14.25 3.92
C HIS A 283 7.73 15.16 4.78
N GLU A 284 7.88 16.48 4.65
CA GLU A 284 7.16 17.46 5.46
C GLU A 284 5.64 17.40 5.18
N ALA A 285 5.27 17.13 3.93
CA ALA A 285 3.88 16.87 3.57
C ALA A 285 3.36 15.61 4.26
N TRP A 286 4.10 14.50 4.25
CA TRP A 286 3.66 13.27 4.90
C TRP A 286 3.53 13.43 6.41
N GLU A 287 4.49 14.08 7.07
CA GLU A 287 4.44 14.36 8.51
C GLU A 287 3.16 15.13 8.88
N SER A 288 2.81 16.13 8.07
CA SER A 288 1.57 16.89 8.23
C SER A 288 0.31 16.04 7.96
N MET A 289 0.33 15.19 6.93
CA MET A 289 -0.82 14.39 6.53
C MET A 289 -1.11 13.23 7.47
N LEU A 290 -0.09 12.64 8.09
CA LEU A 290 -0.27 11.57 9.08
C LEU A 290 -1.17 12.02 10.24
N GLY A 291 -1.02 13.26 10.70
CA GLY A 291 -1.87 13.86 11.73
C GLY A 291 -3.33 14.09 11.31
N THR A 292 -3.67 13.86 10.05
CA THR A 292 -5.01 14.11 9.49
C THR A 292 -5.74 12.86 9.03
N VAL A 293 -5.11 11.67 9.07
CA VAL A 293 -5.66 10.39 8.54
C VAL A 293 -7.07 10.06 9.07
N ALA A 294 -7.36 10.41 10.33
CA ALA A 294 -8.68 10.19 10.92
C ALA A 294 -9.82 10.96 10.21
N ARG A 295 -9.51 12.10 9.56
CA ARG A 295 -10.50 12.92 8.85
C ARG A 295 -11.08 12.20 7.63
N PRO A 296 -10.29 11.78 6.63
CA PRO A 296 -10.83 11.02 5.50
C PRO A 296 -11.38 9.66 5.94
N TRP A 297 -10.76 9.00 6.92
CA TRP A 297 -11.30 7.75 7.47
C TRP A 297 -12.76 7.87 7.92
N ALA A 298 -13.08 8.91 8.71
CA ALA A 298 -14.44 9.16 9.17
C ALA A 298 -15.44 9.37 8.00
N LEU A 299 -15.02 10.08 6.94
CA LEU A 299 -15.83 10.25 5.74
C LEU A 299 -16.07 8.91 5.03
N TRP A 300 -15.02 8.14 4.79
CA TRP A 300 -15.08 6.88 4.06
C TRP A 300 -15.91 5.83 4.81
N CYS A 301 -15.79 5.77 6.14
CA CYS A 301 -16.68 4.96 6.98
C CYS A 301 -18.15 5.32 6.72
N ARG A 302 -18.49 6.62 6.73
CA ARG A 302 -19.86 7.05 6.47
C ARG A 302 -20.33 6.69 5.06
N GLU A 303 -19.48 6.82 4.05
CA GLU A 303 -19.80 6.47 2.66
C GLU A 303 -20.17 5.00 2.51
N VAL A 304 -19.43 4.09 3.16
CA VAL A 304 -19.73 2.66 3.08
C VAL A 304 -20.90 2.25 3.97
N GLU A 305 -21.08 2.89 5.14
CA GLU A 305 -22.22 2.64 6.04
C GLU A 305 -23.57 2.94 5.40
N VAL A 306 -23.67 3.96 4.55
CA VAL A 306 -24.92 4.34 3.89
C VAL A 306 -25.14 3.67 2.55
N ASN A 307 -24.15 2.95 2.04
CA ASN A 307 -24.23 2.31 0.74
C ASN A 307 -24.83 0.91 0.89
N PRO A 308 -25.99 0.61 0.25
CA PRO A 308 -26.71 -0.65 0.43
C PRO A 308 -25.97 -1.89 -0.10
N LEU A 309 -24.86 -1.71 -0.84
CA LEU A 309 -23.99 -2.80 -1.25
C LEU A 309 -23.28 -3.45 -0.06
N TYR A 310 -22.88 -2.65 0.94
CA TYR A 310 -22.02 -3.12 2.01
C TYR A 310 -22.84 -3.52 3.23
N ARG A 311 -22.40 -4.59 3.90
CA ARG A 311 -22.97 -5.07 5.16
C ARG A 311 -21.83 -5.39 6.11
N ASN A 312 -21.90 -4.85 7.31
CA ASN A 312 -20.95 -5.14 8.38
C ASN A 312 -21.74 -5.60 9.60
N GLU A 313 -21.75 -6.92 9.80
CA GLU A 313 -22.49 -7.65 10.84
C GLU A 313 -21.58 -8.01 12.01
N CYS A 314 -20.33 -7.52 12.03
CA CYS A 314 -19.45 -7.68 13.19
C CYS A 314 -20.02 -6.95 14.41
N PRO A 315 -19.97 -7.57 15.61
CA PRO A 315 -20.49 -6.96 16.83
C PRO A 315 -19.78 -5.63 17.15
N ARG A 316 -20.48 -4.79 17.90
CA ARG A 316 -19.90 -3.60 18.54
C ARG A 316 -19.57 -3.97 19.97
N PHE A 317 -18.39 -3.56 20.42
CA PHE A 317 -18.08 -3.61 21.84
C PHE A 317 -19.11 -2.73 22.56
N GLU A 318 -19.98 -3.34 23.35
CA GLU A 318 -20.88 -2.64 24.26
C GLU A 318 -20.10 -2.41 25.56
N ASP A 319 -19.92 -1.14 25.95
CA ASP A 319 -19.36 -0.78 27.26
C ASP A 319 -20.40 -1.17 28.33
N ASP A 320 -20.31 -2.40 28.88
CA ASP A 320 -21.00 -2.79 30.11
C ASP A 320 -20.34 -2.19 31.37
#